data_AF-A0A2V9RYP5-F1
#
_entry.id   AF-A0A2V9RYP5-F1
#
_cell.length_a   1.000
_cell.length_b   1.000
_cell.length_c   1.000
_cell.angle_alpha   90.00
_cell.angle_beta   90.00
_cell.angle_gamma   90.00
#
_symmetry.space_group_name_H-M   'P 1'
#
loop_
_entity.id
_entity.type
_entity.pdbx_description
1 polymer ?
#
loop_
_entity_poly.entity_id
_entity_poly.type
_entity_poly.pdbx_seq_one_letter_code
_entity_poly.pdbx_strand_id
1 'polypeptide(L)'
;MVPDPTHERQKAHELLDLLSIEKVAVVRSLLEVMMEPLSKSLNSVPLDDEEVTKETAAAIEEARASLARSEGIPHDEVLREFGIKK
;
A
#
# COMPACT_ATOMS: atom_id res chain seq x y z
N MET A 1 -15.16 20.16 -7.71
CA MET A 1 -15.21 18.75 -8.16
C MET A 1 -13.79 18.23 -8.06
N VAL A 2 -13.52 17.28 -7.16
CA VAL A 2 -12.18 16.68 -7.05
C VAL A 2 -11.95 15.84 -8.31
N PRO A 3 -10.84 16.01 -9.03
CA PRO A 3 -10.54 15.17 -10.19
C PRO A 3 -10.51 13.69 -9.80
N ASP A 4 -11.01 12.82 -10.67
CA ASP A 4 -10.88 11.37 -10.47
C ASP A 4 -9.37 11.03 -10.34
N PRO A 5 -8.93 10.45 -9.21
CA PRO A 5 -7.52 10.12 -9.00
C PRO A 5 -6.96 9.17 -10.06
N THR A 6 -7.78 8.34 -10.68
CA THR A 6 -7.36 7.45 -11.78
C THR A 6 -7.03 8.25 -13.03
N HIS A 7 -7.86 9.24 -13.36
CA HIS A 7 -7.68 10.12 -14.51
C HIS A 7 -6.43 11.00 -14.37
N GLU A 8 -6.19 11.55 -13.18
CA GLU A 8 -5.00 12.37 -12.94
C GLU A 8 -3.70 11.56 -12.99
N ARG A 9 -3.72 10.30 -12.53
CA ARG A 9 -2.56 9.39 -12.68
C ARG A 9 -2.29 9.08 -14.15
N GLN A 10 -3.32 8.80 -14.94
CA GLN A 10 -3.17 8.49 -16.36
C GLN A 10 -2.53 9.67 -17.11
N LYS A 11 -3.01 10.89 -16.89
CA LYS A 11 -2.41 12.10 -17.47
C LYS A 11 -0.95 12.30 -17.05
N ALA A 12 -0.62 12.01 -15.79
CA ALA A 12 0.76 12.12 -15.32
C ALA A 12 1.69 11.16 -16.07
N HIS A 13 1.24 9.93 -16.35
CA HIS A 13 1.99 8.97 -17.15
C HIS A 13 2.19 9.44 -18.59
N GLU A 14 1.13 9.95 -19.24
CA GLU A 14 1.22 10.51 -20.60
C GLU A 14 2.22 11.67 -20.69
N LEU A 15 2.25 12.55 -19.68
CA LEU A 15 3.21 13.64 -19.62
C LEU A 15 4.64 13.13 -19.42
N LEU A 16 4.85 12.08 -18.63
CA LEU A 16 6.17 11.48 -18.42
C LEU A 16 6.72 10.84 -19.71
N ASP A 17 5.87 10.19 -20.50
CA ASP A 17 6.25 9.55 -21.76
C ASP A 17 6.72 10.54 -22.83
N LEU A 18 6.32 11.81 -22.72
CA LEU A 18 6.72 12.89 -23.63
C LEU A 18 8.07 13.55 -23.24
N LEU A 19 8.62 13.24 -22.07
CA LEU A 19 9.85 13.86 -21.60
C LEU A 19 11.10 13.18 -22.16
N SER A 20 12.17 13.97 -22.35
CA SER A 20 13.50 13.39 -22.56
C SER A 20 13.99 12.69 -21.31
N ILE A 21 14.88 11.70 -21.47
CA ILE A 21 15.41 10.90 -20.36
C ILE A 21 16.05 11.74 -19.24
N GLU A 22 16.71 12.84 -19.60
CA GLU A 22 17.30 13.80 -18.67
C GLU A 22 16.23 14.49 -17.80
N LYS A 23 15.08 14.85 -18.39
CA LYS A 23 13.96 15.48 -17.67
C LYS A 23 13.19 14.48 -16.83
N VAL A 24 13.06 13.23 -17.29
CA VAL A 24 12.48 12.14 -16.48
C VAL A 24 13.29 11.94 -15.20
N ALA A 25 14.62 11.97 -15.27
CA ALA A 25 15.47 11.84 -14.09
C ALA A 25 15.23 12.95 -13.06
N VAL A 26 15.04 14.20 -13.51
CA VAL A 26 14.72 15.35 -12.64
C VAL A 26 13.34 15.19 -11.99
N VAL A 27 12.33 14.82 -12.78
CA VAL A 27 10.96 14.62 -12.26
C VAL A 27 10.90 13.47 -11.26
N ARG A 28 11.62 12.37 -11.51
CA ARG A 28 11.77 11.28 -10.54
C ARG A 28 12.31 11.79 -9.21
N SER A 29 13.40 12.57 -9.22
CA SER A 29 13.99 13.11 -7.99
C SER A 29 13.05 14.09 -7.25
N LEU A 30 12.24 14.86 -7.97
CA LEU A 30 11.21 15.69 -7.35
C LEU A 30 10.11 14.85 -6.68
N LEU A 31 9.65 13.78 -7.34
CA LEU A 31 8.64 12.87 -6.79
C LEU A 31 9.17 12.14 -5.55
N GLU A 32 10.44 11.73 -5.55
CA GLU A 32 11.12 11.14 -4.39
C GLU A 32 11.08 12.09 -3.17
N VAL A 33 11.34 13.38 -3.38
CA VAL A 33 11.25 14.42 -2.33
C VAL A 33 9.82 14.60 -1.82
N MET A 34 8.81 14.56 -2.70
CA MET A 34 7.40 14.67 -2.28
C MET A 34 6.91 13.46 -1.48
N MET A 35 7.59 12.31 -1.61
CA MET A 35 7.26 11.06 -0.95
C MET A 35 8.04 10.81 0.36
N GLU A 36 8.87 11.76 0.79
CA GLU A 36 10.03 11.47 1.66
C GLU A 36 9.77 10.96 3.08
N PRO A 37 8.75 11.36 3.87
CA PRO A 37 8.69 10.92 5.27
C PRO A 37 8.40 9.42 5.40
N LEU A 38 7.49 8.89 4.59
CA LEU A 38 7.04 7.50 4.70
C LEU A 38 7.89 6.55 3.84
N SER A 39 8.28 6.97 2.65
CA SER A 39 8.98 6.09 1.71
C SER A 39 10.43 5.82 2.13
N LYS A 40 11.12 6.82 2.70
CA LYS A 40 12.43 6.59 3.34
C LYS A 40 12.31 5.66 4.53
N SER A 41 11.28 5.86 5.37
CA SER A 41 11.03 5.00 6.52
C SER A 41 10.84 3.55 6.09
N LEU A 42 9.94 3.28 5.14
CA LEU A 42 9.66 1.92 4.65
C LEU A 42 10.87 1.30 3.92
N ASN A 43 11.60 2.06 3.10
CA ASN A 43 12.78 1.52 2.39
C ASN A 43 13.97 1.22 3.33
N SER A 44 14.03 1.88 4.49
CA SER A 44 15.09 1.67 5.48
C SER A 44 14.77 0.57 6.50
N VAL A 45 13.53 0.08 6.54
CA VAL A 45 13.12 -0.96 7.46
C VAL A 45 13.72 -2.29 6.98
N PRO A 46 14.48 -3.01 7.82
CA PRO A 46 14.93 -4.35 7.51
C PRO A 46 13.73 -5.24 7.16
N LEU A 47 13.92 -6.17 6.23
CA LEU A 47 12.93 -7.23 6.04
C LEU A 47 12.74 -7.97 7.37
N ASP A 48 11.51 -8.34 7.67
CA ASP A 48 11.21 -9.22 8.80
C ASP A 48 11.91 -10.57 8.60
N ASP A 49 12.87 -10.86 9.48
CA ASP A 49 13.67 -12.07 9.51
C ASP A 49 13.32 -12.97 10.72
N GLU A 50 12.22 -12.69 11.41
CA GLU A 50 11.76 -13.53 12.52
C GLU A 50 11.36 -14.92 12.01
N GLU A 51 11.85 -15.96 12.71
CA GLU A 51 11.49 -17.33 12.37
C GLU A 51 9.99 -17.53 12.60
N VAL A 52 9.27 -17.91 11.53
CA VAL A 52 7.86 -18.30 11.66
C VAL A 52 7.78 -19.64 12.39
N THR A 53 7.41 -19.59 13.66
CA THR A 53 7.23 -20.80 14.46
C THR A 53 6.14 -21.70 13.87
N LYS A 54 6.19 -23.00 14.20
CA LYS A 54 5.17 -23.96 13.75
C LYS A 54 3.75 -23.58 14.20
N GLU A 55 3.63 -23.00 15.39
CA GLU A 55 2.36 -22.51 15.93
C GLU A 55 1.84 -21.34 15.09
N THR A 56 2.70 -20.35 14.81
CA THR A 56 2.36 -19.21 13.96
C THR A 56 1.95 -19.65 12.56
N ALA A 57 2.68 -20.60 11.96
CA ALA A 57 2.36 -21.15 10.65
C ALA A 57 0.98 -21.84 10.65
N ALA A 58 0.65 -22.59 11.71
CA ALA A 58 -0.65 -23.24 11.84
C ALA A 58 -1.79 -22.21 11.99
N ALA A 59 -1.59 -21.18 12.81
CA ALA A 59 -2.57 -20.11 13.00
C ALA A 59 -2.84 -19.32 11.70
N ILE A 60 -1.79 -19.05 10.90
CA ILE A 60 -1.93 -18.41 9.59
C ILE A 60 -2.77 -19.26 8.65
N GLU A 61 -2.53 -20.57 8.60
CA GLU A 61 -3.26 -21.47 7.72
C GLU A 61 -4.72 -21.63 8.15
N GLU A 62 -4.99 -21.70 9.44
CA GLU A 62 -6.35 -21.68 10.00
C GLU A 62 -7.10 -20.40 9.62
N ALA A 63 -6.45 -19.24 9.77
CA ALA A 63 -7.05 -17.96 9.39
C ALA A 63 -7.40 -17.90 7.90
N ARG A 64 -6.51 -18.38 7.02
CA ARG A 64 -6.78 -18.50 5.58
C ARG A 64 -7.97 -19.42 5.28
N ALA A 65 -8.03 -20.58 5.95
CA ALA A 65 -9.13 -21.53 5.78
C ALA A 65 -10.48 -20.93 6.27
N SER A 66 -10.47 -20.19 7.37
CA SER A 66 -11.65 -19.49 7.89
C SER A 66 -12.17 -18.43 6.91
N LEU A 67 -11.26 -17.63 6.34
CA LEU A 67 -11.61 -16.66 5.30
C LEU A 67 -12.20 -17.33 4.04
N ALA A 68 -11.65 -18.47 3.62
CA ALA A 68 -12.20 -19.24 2.50
C ALA A 68 -13.62 -19.75 2.77
N ARG A 69 -13.97 -19.97 4.04
CA ARG A 69 -15.34 -20.31 4.49
C ARG A 69 -16.23 -19.09 4.74
N SER A 70 -15.76 -17.89 4.45
CA SER A 70 -16.47 -16.62 4.72
C SER A 70 -16.80 -16.38 6.19
N GLU A 71 -15.98 -16.92 7.09
CA GLU A 71 -16.11 -16.75 8.55
C GLU A 71 -15.36 -15.51 9.08
N GLY A 72 -14.84 -14.66 8.18
CA GLY A 72 -14.20 -13.40 8.56
C GLY A 72 -15.21 -12.37 9.09
N ILE A 73 -14.73 -11.44 9.91
CA ILE A 73 -15.55 -10.34 10.42
C ILE A 73 -15.75 -9.30 9.31
N PRO A 74 -17.00 -8.89 9.01
CA PRO A 74 -17.27 -7.81 8.07
C PRO A 74 -16.54 -6.51 8.43
N HIS A 75 -16.05 -5.79 7.42
CA HIS A 75 -15.26 -4.57 7.65
C HIS A 75 -16.03 -3.47 8.40
N ASP A 76 -17.34 -3.35 8.17
CA ASP A 76 -18.23 -2.41 8.87
C ASP A 76 -18.39 -2.75 10.37
N GLU A 77 -18.36 -4.04 10.70
CA GLU A 77 -18.33 -4.50 12.10
C GLU A 77 -17.02 -4.14 12.78
N VAL A 78 -15.88 -4.35 12.12
CA VAL A 78 -14.57 -3.90 12.61
C VAL A 78 -14.58 -2.38 12.87
N LEU A 79 -15.02 -1.57 11.90
CA LEU A 79 -15.05 -0.11 12.09
C LEU A 79 -15.92 0.33 13.28
N ARG A 80 -17.05 -0.36 13.51
CA ARG A 80 -17.94 -0.11 14.65
C ARG A 80 -17.24 -0.44 15.97
N GLU A 81 -16.56 -1.57 16.07
CA GLU A 81 -15.80 -1.98 17.27
C GLU A 81 -14.70 -0.98 17.62
N PHE A 82 -13.98 -0.48 16.62
CA PHE A 82 -12.91 0.52 16.79
C PHE A 82 -13.42 1.97 16.90
N GLY A 83 -14.73 2.21 16.88
CA GLY A 83 -15.32 3.55 17.02
C GLY A 83 -15.06 4.48 15.83
N ILE A 84 -14.65 3.95 14.68
CA ILE A 84 -14.32 4.72 13.48
C ILE A 84 -15.61 4.97 12.69
N LYS A 85 -16.01 6.24 12.61
CA LYS A 85 -17.17 6.67 11.81
C LYS A 85 -16.70 7.01 10.40
N LYS A 86 -17.47 6.52 9.42
CA LYS A 86 -17.24 6.77 7.99
C LYS A 86 -17.64 8.20 7.60
#